data_AF-A0A521URP6-F1
#
_entry.id   AF-A0A521URP6-F1
#
_cell.length_a   1.000
_cell.length_b   1.000
_cell.length_c   1.000
_cell.angle_alpha   90.00
_cell.angle_beta   90.00
_cell.angle_gamma   90.00
#
_symmetry.space_group_name_H-M   'P 1'
#
loop_
_entity.id
_entity.type
_entity.pdbx_description
1 polymer ?
#
loop_
_entity_poly.entity_id
_entity_poly.type
_entity_poly.pdbx_seq_one_letter_code
_entity_poly.pdbx_strand_id
1 'polypeptide(L)'
;MAGELPSGVPIDDGNGPPLELLIGRVRQQLPDQPEPMQIVDAYQLELDRLVDRMALLFGPLGVRAVIGRAMQIAVRKSPRLQGIQLLSERLDLGPVREQATQLEADSMEHLMTDFADAVLNVLCTLIGPDLVAPLLETVFLQTQDSKRED
;
A
#
# COMPACT_ATOMS: atom_id res chain seq x y z
N MET A 1 27.79 -26.90 26.09
CA MET A 1 27.94 -26.07 24.89
C MET A 1 26.57 -26.00 24.24
N ALA A 2 25.84 -24.91 24.48
CA ALA A 2 24.55 -24.68 23.83
C ALA A 2 24.84 -23.93 22.52
N GLY A 3 24.40 -24.49 21.40
CA GLY A 3 24.53 -23.86 20.09
C GLY A 3 23.70 -22.58 20.06
N GLU A 4 24.33 -21.49 19.65
CA GLU A 4 23.67 -20.23 19.35
C GLU A 4 22.79 -20.41 18.09
N LEU A 5 21.51 -20.07 18.21
CA LEU A 5 20.62 -19.92 17.07
C LEU A 5 20.98 -18.61 16.35
N PRO A 6 20.95 -18.58 15.00
CA PRO A 6 21.31 -17.40 14.24
C PRO A 6 20.34 -16.25 14.50
N SER A 7 20.95 -15.12 14.88
CA SER A 7 20.50 -13.72 14.83
C SER A 7 19.11 -13.48 14.23
N GLY A 8 18.25 -12.89 15.06
CA GLY A 8 16.87 -12.56 14.76
C GLY A 8 16.69 -11.66 13.55
N VAL A 9 15.67 -12.01 12.77
CA VAL A 9 14.79 -11.00 12.19
C VAL A 9 13.80 -10.67 13.32
N PRO A 10 13.65 -9.41 13.74
CA PRO A 10 12.59 -9.05 14.68
C PRO A 10 11.26 -9.49 14.06
N ILE A 11 10.55 -10.37 14.76
CA ILE A 11 9.13 -10.57 14.50
C ILE A 11 8.50 -9.29 15.04
N ASP A 12 8.16 -8.39 14.12
CA ASP A 12 7.41 -7.17 14.41
C ASP A 12 6.03 -7.59 14.94
N ASP A 13 5.64 -7.05 16.10
CA ASP A 13 4.45 -7.44 16.88
C ASP A 13 3.12 -7.05 16.18
N GLY A 14 3.16 -6.71 14.89
CA GLY A 14 2.02 -6.22 14.11
C GLY A 14 1.62 -4.77 14.42
N ASN A 15 2.33 -4.10 15.34
CA ASN A 15 1.96 -2.76 15.85
C ASN A 15 2.73 -1.59 15.20
N GLY A 16 3.41 -1.81 14.08
CA GLY A 16 3.99 -0.72 13.30
C GLY A 16 2.92 0.29 12.85
N PRO A 17 3.22 1.59 12.73
CA PRO A 17 2.30 2.55 12.13
C PRO A 17 1.80 2.03 10.77
N PRO A 18 0.53 2.29 10.38
CA PRO A 18 -0.11 1.68 9.22
C PRO A 18 0.72 1.68 7.92
N LEU A 19 1.53 2.72 7.70
CA LEU A 19 2.38 2.83 6.53
C LEU A 19 3.48 1.76 6.52
N GLU A 20 4.12 1.50 7.66
CA GLU A 20 5.20 0.52 7.77
C GLU A 20 4.69 -0.90 7.54
N LEU A 21 3.47 -1.21 8.00
CA LEU A 21 2.80 -2.48 7.73
C LEU A 21 2.57 -2.69 6.22
N LEU A 22 2.09 -1.66 5.52
CA LEU A 22 1.88 -1.72 4.08
C LEU A 22 3.20 -1.83 3.30
N ILE A 23 4.22 -1.05 3.66
CA ILE A 23 5.56 -1.15 3.04
C ILE A 23 6.16 -2.54 3.24
N GLY A 24 6.11 -3.06 4.47
CA GLY A 24 6.60 -4.40 4.79
C GLY A 24 5.92 -5.46 3.94
N ARG A 25 4.61 -5.34 3.73
CA ARG A 25 3.84 -6.26 2.88
C ARG A 25 4.19 -6.14 1.39
N VAL A 26 4.36 -4.93 0.88
CA VAL A 26 4.80 -4.72 -0.51
C VAL A 26 6.18 -5.36 -0.72
N ARG A 27 7.13 -5.13 0.20
CA ARG A 27 8.48 -5.70 0.11
C ARG A 27 8.50 -7.22 0.14
N GLN A 28 7.61 -7.86 0.90
CA GLN A 28 7.49 -9.34 0.89
C GLN A 28 7.08 -9.92 -0.48
N GLN A 29 6.56 -9.11 -1.39
CA GLN A 29 6.14 -9.52 -2.73
C GLN A 29 7.19 -9.26 -3.80
N LEU A 30 8.21 -8.48 -3.46
CA LEU A 30 9.23 -8.02 -4.39
C LEU A 30 10.50 -8.87 -4.26
N PRO A 31 11.23 -9.09 -5.37
CA PRO A 31 12.59 -9.63 -5.29
C PRO A 31 13.53 -8.60 -4.64
N ASP A 32 14.74 -9.03 -4.24
CA ASP A 32 15.74 -8.17 -3.58
C ASP A 32 16.13 -6.93 -4.41
N GLN A 33 16.04 -7.02 -5.75
CA GLN A 33 16.27 -5.93 -6.69
C GLN A 33 15.06 -5.79 -7.61
N PRO A 34 13.99 -5.12 -7.17
CA PRO A 34 12.78 -4.99 -7.96
C PRO A 34 12.94 -3.94 -9.06
N GLU A 35 12.35 -4.22 -10.21
CA GLU A 35 12.18 -3.20 -11.25
C GLU A 35 11.09 -2.20 -10.83
N PRO A 36 11.17 -0.93 -11.25
CA PRO A 36 10.17 0.10 -10.92
C PRO A 36 8.72 -0.32 -11.20
N MET A 37 8.47 -1.04 -12.30
CA MET A 37 7.13 -1.53 -12.63
C MET A 37 6.61 -2.55 -11.60
N GLN A 38 7.49 -3.43 -11.08
CA GLN A 38 7.10 -4.41 -10.06
C GLN A 38 6.70 -3.71 -8.77
N ILE A 39 7.37 -2.60 -8.42
CA ILE A 39 7.01 -1.76 -7.27
C ILE A 39 5.60 -1.17 -7.46
N VAL A 40 5.32 -0.55 -8.61
CA VAL A 40 3.99 0.02 -8.90
C VAL A 40 2.91 -1.06 -8.80
N ASP A 41 3.13 -2.22 -9.42
CA ASP A 41 2.16 -3.31 -9.45
C ASP A 41 1.91 -3.88 -8.03
N ALA A 42 2.94 -3.99 -7.19
CA ALA A 42 2.82 -4.45 -5.81
C ALA A 42 2.04 -3.46 -4.92
N TYR A 43 2.31 -2.15 -5.07
CA TYR A 43 1.52 -1.12 -4.39
C TYR A 43 0.07 -1.07 -4.89
N GLN A 44 -0.15 -1.22 -6.20
CA GLN A 44 -1.50 -1.23 -6.77
C GLN A 44 -2.34 -2.36 -6.15
N LEU A 45 -1.75 -3.55 -6.02
CA LEU A 45 -2.43 -4.71 -5.46
C LEU A 45 -2.85 -4.50 -4.00
N GLU A 46 -1.95 -3.99 -3.14
CA GLU A 46 -2.30 -3.75 -1.73
C GLU A 46 -3.30 -2.61 -1.56
N LEU A 47 -3.19 -1.56 -2.38
CA LEU A 47 -4.12 -0.44 -2.35
C LEU A 47 -5.50 -0.80 -2.91
N ASP A 48 -5.59 -1.62 -3.96
CA ASP A 48 -6.86 -2.16 -4.46
C ASP A 48 -7.57 -2.97 -3.37
N ARG A 49 -6.85 -3.84 -2.67
CA ARG A 49 -7.44 -4.60 -1.55
C ARG A 49 -7.90 -3.70 -0.41
N LEU A 50 -7.14 -2.66 -0.08
CA LEU A 50 -7.54 -1.66 0.90
C LEU A 50 -8.81 -0.93 0.45
N VAL A 51 -8.89 -0.55 -0.82
CA VAL A 51 -10.07 0.06 -1.45
C VAL A 51 -11.30 -0.87 -1.34
N ASP A 52 -11.15 -2.15 -1.63
CA ASP A 52 -12.23 -3.14 -1.49
C ASP A 52 -12.74 -3.22 -0.05
N ARG A 53 -11.83 -3.21 0.94
CA ARG A 53 -12.22 -3.19 2.36
C ARG A 53 -12.89 -1.90 2.76
N MET A 54 -12.38 -0.77 2.29
CA MET A 54 -13.00 0.52 2.52
C MET A 54 -14.40 0.58 1.90
N ALA A 55 -14.64 -0.04 0.75
CA ALA A 55 -15.95 -0.07 0.12
C ALA A 55 -17.00 -0.76 1.01
N LEU A 56 -16.61 -1.79 1.76
CA LEU A 56 -17.48 -2.45 2.74
C LEU A 56 -17.85 -1.54 3.92
N LEU A 57 -16.96 -0.64 4.33
CA LEU A 57 -17.15 0.24 5.49
C LEU A 57 -17.82 1.57 5.15
N PHE A 58 -17.45 2.17 4.02
CA PHE A 58 -17.82 3.54 3.67
C PHE A 58 -18.71 3.63 2.41
N GLY A 59 -18.89 2.52 1.70
CA GLY A 59 -19.53 2.48 0.39
C GLY A 59 -18.72 3.19 -0.71
N PRO A 60 -19.16 3.11 -1.98
CA PRO A 60 -18.40 3.62 -3.13
C PRO A 60 -18.14 5.13 -3.08
N LEU A 61 -19.09 5.91 -2.56
CA LEU A 61 -18.96 7.36 -2.42
C LEU A 61 -17.90 7.74 -1.37
N GLY A 62 -17.87 7.01 -0.24
CA GLY A 62 -16.88 7.23 0.81
C GLY A 62 -15.47 6.90 0.34
N VAL A 63 -15.30 5.78 -0.38
CA VAL A 63 -14.01 5.41 -1.00
C VAL A 63 -13.54 6.51 -1.95
N ARG A 64 -14.41 7.01 -2.85
CA ARG A 64 -14.07 8.11 -3.76
C ARG A 64 -13.64 9.37 -3.04
N ALA A 65 -14.32 9.72 -1.93
CA ALA A 65 -13.95 10.88 -1.14
C ALA A 65 -12.56 10.72 -0.49
N VAL A 66 -12.26 9.54 0.07
CA VAL A 66 -10.96 9.23 0.67
C VAL A 66 -9.85 9.28 -0.38
N ILE A 67 -9.99 8.51 -1.47
CA ILE A 67 -8.96 8.42 -2.51
C ILE A 67 -8.80 9.77 -3.22
N GLY A 68 -9.90 10.47 -3.53
CA GLY A 68 -9.84 11.80 -4.12
C GLY A 68 -9.10 12.80 -3.22
N ARG A 69 -9.33 12.75 -1.90
CA ARG A 69 -8.60 13.61 -0.95
C ARG A 69 -7.12 13.21 -0.83
N ALA A 70 -6.82 11.91 -0.77
CA ALA A 70 -5.47 11.40 -0.73
C ALA A 70 -4.68 11.82 -1.96
N MET A 71 -5.26 11.69 -3.16
CA MET A 71 -4.68 12.17 -4.41
C MET A 71 -4.38 13.66 -4.38
N GLN A 72 -5.31 14.50 -3.89
CA GLN A 72 -5.05 15.94 -3.76
C GLN A 72 -3.85 16.25 -2.85
N ILE A 73 -3.66 15.48 -1.77
CA ILE A 73 -2.53 15.63 -0.86
C ILE A 73 -1.24 15.14 -1.53
N ALA A 74 -1.28 13.94 -2.12
CA ALA A 74 -0.13 13.30 -2.73
C ALA A 74 0.39 14.08 -3.94
N VAL A 75 -0.48 14.57 -4.83
CA VAL A 75 -0.10 15.38 -6.00
C VAL A 75 0.54 16.71 -5.59
N ARG A 76 0.15 17.29 -4.45
CA ARG A 76 0.80 18.50 -3.91
C ARG A 76 2.22 18.22 -3.42
N LYS A 77 2.48 17.03 -2.87
CA LYS A 77 3.82 16.59 -2.47
C LYS A 77 4.67 16.23 -3.70
N SER A 78 4.09 15.45 -4.60
CA SER A 78 4.74 14.97 -5.82
C SER A 78 3.82 15.12 -7.04
N PRO A 79 4.06 16.12 -7.91
CA PRO A 79 3.27 16.32 -9.13
C PRO A 79 3.29 15.13 -10.09
N ARG A 80 4.26 14.22 -9.97
CA ARG A 80 4.36 13.00 -10.78
C ARG A 80 3.23 12.00 -10.54
N LEU A 81 2.52 12.12 -9.41
CA LEU A 81 1.31 11.34 -9.12
C LEU A 81 0.06 11.88 -9.83
N GLN A 82 0.19 12.99 -10.57
CA GLN A 82 -0.92 13.55 -11.34
C GLN A 82 -1.38 12.53 -12.39
N GLY A 83 -2.68 12.24 -12.40
CA GLY A 83 -3.28 11.31 -13.33
C GLY A 83 -3.71 9.97 -12.72
N ILE A 84 -3.22 9.62 -11.51
CA ILE A 84 -3.83 8.54 -10.72
C ILE A 84 -5.33 8.79 -10.62
N GLN A 85 -6.15 7.76 -10.79
CA GLN A 85 -7.60 7.87 -10.72
C GLN A 85 -8.21 6.68 -10.01
N LEU A 86 -9.42 6.85 -9.47
CA LEU A 86 -10.24 5.73 -9.04
C LEU A 86 -11.32 5.48 -10.11
N LEU A 87 -11.16 4.41 -10.89
CA LEU A 87 -12.08 4.04 -11.96
C LEU A 87 -13.07 3.00 -11.45
N SER A 88 -14.32 3.44 -11.31
CA SER A 88 -15.41 2.69 -10.67
C SER A 88 -15.08 2.34 -9.20
N GLU A 89 -14.27 1.30 -9.00
CA GLU A 89 -13.86 0.71 -7.72
C GLU A 89 -12.39 0.26 -7.72
N ARG A 90 -11.64 0.53 -8.79
CA ARG A 90 -10.22 0.13 -8.90
C ARG A 90 -9.32 1.34 -9.00
N LEU A 91 -8.20 1.29 -8.29
CA LEU A 91 -7.19 2.32 -8.38
C LEU A 91 -6.43 2.13 -9.70
N ASP A 92 -6.44 3.15 -10.53
CA ASP A 92 -5.67 3.18 -11.77
C ASP A 92 -4.38 3.97 -11.55
N LEU A 93 -3.27 3.23 -11.54
CA LEU A 93 -1.90 3.74 -11.49
C LEU A 93 -1.23 3.80 -12.87
N GLY A 94 -1.98 3.58 -13.96
CA GLY A 94 -1.47 3.59 -15.33
C GLY A 94 -0.53 4.77 -15.65
N PRO A 95 -0.90 6.03 -15.32
CA PRO A 95 -0.03 7.18 -15.57
C PRO A 95 1.29 7.19 -14.78
N VAL A 96 1.34 6.55 -13.61
CA VAL A 96 2.59 6.37 -12.83
C VAL A 96 3.40 5.23 -13.42
N ARG A 97 2.74 4.16 -13.87
CA ARG A 97 3.37 3.02 -14.53
C ARG A 97 4.06 3.42 -15.84
N GLU A 98 3.50 4.34 -16.61
CA GLU A 98 4.18 4.92 -17.79
C GLU A 98 5.50 5.61 -17.43
N GLN A 99 5.56 6.27 -16.28
CA GLN A 99 6.76 6.93 -15.75
C GLN A 99 7.78 5.95 -15.16
N ALA A 100 7.38 4.71 -14.84
CA ALA A 100 8.24 3.69 -14.25
C ALA A 100 9.44 3.34 -15.16
N THR A 101 9.28 3.50 -16.47
CA THR A 101 10.36 3.27 -17.45
C THR A 101 11.49 4.31 -17.38
N GLN A 102 11.29 5.43 -16.69
CA GLN A 102 12.19 6.58 -16.63
C GLN A 102 12.76 6.82 -15.21
N LEU A 103 12.44 5.94 -14.27
CA LEU A 103 12.75 6.10 -12.85
C LEU A 103 13.58 4.93 -12.34
N GLU A 104 14.42 5.21 -11.36
CA GLU A 104 15.09 4.18 -10.57
C GLU A 104 14.12 3.57 -9.54
N ALA A 105 14.41 2.34 -9.11
CA ALA A 105 13.57 1.58 -8.17
C ALA A 105 13.32 2.36 -6.87
N ASP A 106 14.37 2.90 -6.24
CA ASP A 106 14.26 3.67 -4.98
C ASP A 106 13.40 4.93 -5.14
N SER A 107 13.52 5.62 -6.29
CA SER A 107 12.70 6.79 -6.59
C SER A 107 11.23 6.41 -6.78
N MET A 108 10.97 5.25 -7.39
CA MET A 108 9.62 4.72 -7.54
C MET A 108 9.04 4.28 -6.18
N GLU A 109 9.83 3.63 -5.34
CA GLU A 109 9.40 3.24 -3.99
C GLU A 109 9.01 4.47 -3.16
N HIS A 110 9.82 5.54 -3.20
CA HIS A 110 9.47 6.81 -2.55
C HIS A 110 8.16 7.40 -3.08
N LEU A 111 8.01 7.43 -4.41
CA LEU A 111 6.83 7.97 -5.06
C LEU A 111 5.55 7.22 -4.66
N MET A 112 5.61 5.89 -4.61
CA MET A 112 4.50 5.05 -4.21
C MET A 112 4.22 5.12 -2.69
N THR A 113 5.27 5.26 -1.88
CA THR A 113 5.15 5.46 -0.43
C THR A 113 4.43 6.77 -0.12
N ASP A 114 4.75 7.87 -0.82
CA ASP A 114 4.07 9.16 -0.65
C ASP A 114 2.57 9.08 -0.95
N PHE A 115 2.20 8.27 -1.95
CA PHE A 115 0.79 8.05 -2.27
C PHE A 115 0.08 7.21 -1.21
N ALA A 116 0.67 6.09 -0.79
CA ALA A 116 0.12 5.24 0.25
C ALA A 116 -0.01 5.99 1.59
N ASP A 117 1.00 6.77 1.97
CA ASP A 117 0.97 7.66 3.15
C ASP A 117 -0.21 8.62 3.09
N ALA A 118 -0.48 9.23 1.94
CA ALA A 118 -1.63 10.13 1.79
C ALA A 118 -2.97 9.40 1.97
N VAL A 119 -3.12 8.17 1.47
CA VAL A 119 -4.34 7.36 1.65
C VAL A 119 -4.52 7.01 3.12
N LEU A 120 -3.49 6.48 3.76
CA LEU A 120 -3.53 6.06 5.15
C LEU A 120 -3.74 7.24 6.10
N ASN A 121 -3.13 8.40 5.84
CA ASN A 121 -3.36 9.60 6.65
C ASN A 121 -4.81 10.08 6.59
N VAL A 122 -5.45 10.03 5.41
CA VAL A 122 -6.88 10.37 5.30
C VAL A 122 -7.73 9.36 6.06
N LEU A 123 -7.44 8.06 5.95
CA LEU A 123 -8.14 7.03 6.71
C LEU A 123 -7.98 7.20 8.22
N CYS A 124 -6.75 7.37 8.70
CA CYS A 124 -6.45 7.62 10.12
C CYS A 124 -7.18 8.86 10.65
N THR A 125 -7.36 9.89 9.82
CA THR A 125 -8.12 11.08 10.19
C THR A 125 -9.62 10.79 10.35
N LEU A 126 -10.17 9.87 9.55
CA LEU A 126 -11.61 9.58 9.53
C LEU A 126 -12.04 8.56 10.59
N ILE A 127 -11.23 7.52 10.81
CA ILE A 127 -11.59 6.40 11.70
C ILE A 127 -10.60 6.15 12.82
N GLY A 128 -9.53 6.95 12.91
CA GLY A 128 -8.48 6.78 13.91
C GLY A 128 -7.45 5.72 13.51
N PRO A 129 -6.17 5.89 13.88
CA PRO A 129 -5.09 4.95 13.54
C PRO A 129 -5.34 3.54 14.10
N ASP A 130 -5.99 3.44 15.27
CA ASP A 130 -6.31 2.18 15.95
C ASP A 130 -7.25 1.28 15.13
N LEU A 131 -8.05 1.85 14.22
CA LEU A 131 -8.92 1.07 13.32
C LEU A 131 -8.27 0.82 11.96
N VAL A 132 -7.27 1.60 11.56
CA VAL A 132 -6.59 1.44 10.25
C VAL A 132 -5.61 0.26 10.28
N ALA A 133 -4.84 0.07 11.34
CA ALA A 133 -3.91 -1.05 11.42
C ALA A 133 -4.62 -2.43 11.32
N PRO A 134 -5.71 -2.70 12.06
CA PRO A 134 -6.50 -3.94 11.89
C PRO A 134 -7.12 -4.09 10.49
N LEU A 135 -7.47 -2.99 9.83
CA LEU A 135 -7.96 -3.03 8.45
C LEU A 135 -6.87 -3.50 7.47
N LEU A 136 -5.63 -3.07 7.67
CA LEU A 136 -4.50 -3.57 6.90
C LEU A 136 -4.21 -5.04 7.21
N GLU A 137 -4.22 -5.45 8.47
CA GLU A 137 -4.03 -6.85 8.86
C GLU A 137 -5.08 -7.79 8.24
N THR A 138 -6.34 -7.38 8.21
CA THR A 138 -7.43 -8.16 7.59
C THR A 138 -7.36 -8.21 6.06
N VAL A 139 -6.70 -7.24 5.42
CA VAL A 139 -6.29 -7.34 4.01
C VAL A 139 -5.21 -8.42 3.85
N PHE A 140 -4.26 -8.51 4.79
CA PHE A 140 -3.10 -9.41 4.68
C PHE A 140 -3.40 -10.88 4.97
N LEU A 141 -4.35 -11.20 5.87
CA LEU A 141 -4.70 -12.57 6.22
C LEU A 141 -5.33 -13.35 5.05
N GLN A 142 -6.16 -12.71 4.23
CA GLN A 142 -6.82 -13.39 3.10
C GLN A 142 -5.87 -13.77 1.96
N THR A 143 -4.71 -13.13 1.84
CA THR A 143 -3.76 -13.45 0.76
C THR A 143 -3.02 -14.77 0.98
N GLN A 144 -2.93 -15.24 2.23
CA GLN A 144 -2.21 -16.48 2.56
C GLN A 144 -3.06 -17.74 2.35
N ASP A 145 -4.39 -17.62 2.51
CA ASP A 145 -5.29 -18.76 2.32
C ASP A 145 -5.42 -19.16 0.84
N SER A 146 -5.44 -18.20 -0.09
CA SER A 146 -5.45 -18.50 -1.53
C SER A 146 -4.16 -19.15 -2.07
N LYS A 147 -3.07 -19.16 -1.30
CA LYS A 147 -1.81 -19.86 -1.68
C LYS A 147 -1.70 -21.27 -1.09
N ARG A 148 -2.62 -21.69 -0.23
CA ARG A 148 -2.63 -23.02 0.40
C ARG A 148 -3.55 -24.03 -0.30
N GLU A 149 -4.35 -23.58 -1.26
CA GLU A 149 -5.33 -24.43 -1.97
C GLU A 149 -4.88 -24.87 -3.38
N ASP A 150 -3.67 -24.53 -3.82
CA ASP A 150 -3.03 -25.03 -5.05
C ASP A 150 -1.82 -25.93 -4.74
#